data_AF-A0A644YP01-F1
#
_entry.id   AF-A0A644YP01-F1
#
_cell.length_a   1.000
_cell.length_b   1.000
_cell.length_c   1.000
_cell.angle_alpha   90.00
_cell.angle_beta   90.00
_cell.angle_gamma   90.00
#
_symmetry.space_group_name_H-M   'P 1'
#
loop_
_entity.id
_entity.type
_entity.pdbx_description
1 polymer ?
#
loop_
_entity_poly.entity_id
_entity_poly.type
_entity_poly.pdbx_seq_one_letter_code
_entity_poly.pdbx_strand_id
1 'polypeptide(L)'
;MTQDLLDEFSDALQTSFQKYHPSSKILINKTDVTIFEFVYRNRYGLSIFKQSELLPNFSQKCSQVVQDKLMDIWSPQVDMAEHRLKAYTKIFTYGLMGTISGWMSEDFSAPPETVTQDFVDFYNLKVENINK
;
A
#
# COMPACT_ATOMS: atom_id res chain seq x y z
N MET A 1 -13.79 -11.89 -1.48
CA MET A 1 -12.78 -11.71 -0.43
C MET A 1 -13.48 -11.91 0.90
N THR A 2 -12.95 -12.76 1.77
CA THR A 2 -13.48 -12.96 3.13
C THR A 2 -13.17 -11.74 4.01
N GLN A 3 -13.90 -11.58 5.11
CA GLN A 3 -13.59 -10.52 6.08
C GLN A 3 -12.20 -10.75 6.70
N ASP A 4 -11.86 -12.00 7.00
CA ASP A 4 -10.53 -12.36 7.54
C ASP A 4 -9.38 -11.92 6.63
N LEU A 5 -9.50 -12.12 5.32
CA LEU A 5 -8.45 -11.70 4.38
C LEU A 5 -8.32 -10.16 4.29
N LEU A 6 -9.43 -9.44 4.47
CA LEU A 6 -9.44 -7.98 4.56
C LEU A 6 -8.77 -7.48 5.84
N ASP A 7 -9.02 -8.16 6.95
CA ASP A 7 -8.46 -7.82 8.25
C ASP A 7 -6.94 -8.07 8.26
N GLU A 8 -6.50 -9.23 7.77
CA GLU A 8 -5.06 -9.54 7.63
C GLU A 8 -4.35 -8.58 6.65
N PHE A 9 -5.00 -8.18 5.57
CA PHE A 9 -4.47 -7.16 4.66
C PHE A 9 -4.33 -5.80 5.37
N SER A 10 -5.31 -5.44 6.21
CA SER A 10 -5.27 -4.22 7.02
C SER A 10 -4.15 -4.24 8.06
N ASP A 11 -3.87 -5.39 8.66
CA ASP A 11 -2.76 -5.58 9.60
C ASP A 11 -1.40 -5.51 8.91
N ALA A 12 -1.29 -6.07 7.70
CA ALA A 12 -0.10 -5.95 6.87
C ALA A 12 0.16 -4.49 6.45
N LEU A 13 -0.89 -3.72 6.12
CA LEU A 13 -0.79 -2.27 5.87
C LEU A 13 -0.28 -1.51 7.10
N GLN A 14 -0.86 -1.79 8.26
CA GLN A 14 -0.44 -1.16 9.51
C GLN A 14 1.03 -1.45 9.82
N THR A 15 1.42 -2.71 9.75
CA THR A 15 2.82 -3.12 9.96
C THR A 15 3.75 -2.40 9.00
N SER A 16 3.35 -2.32 7.71
CA SER A 16 4.13 -1.71 6.63
C SER A 16 4.39 -0.22 6.81
N PHE A 17 3.38 0.52 7.27
CA PHE A 17 3.37 1.97 7.13
C PHE A 17 3.13 2.72 8.44
N GLN A 18 3.09 2.06 9.59
CA GLN A 18 2.91 2.73 10.90
C GLN A 18 3.99 3.78 11.22
N LYS A 19 5.23 3.59 10.73
CA LYS A 19 6.36 4.49 10.99
C LYS A 19 6.53 5.56 9.91
N TYR A 20 5.86 5.42 8.77
CA TYR A 20 5.99 6.32 7.64
C TYR A 20 4.76 7.21 7.58
N HIS A 21 4.93 8.53 7.46
CA HIS A 21 3.81 9.46 7.30
C HIS A 21 4.26 10.65 6.46
N PRO A 22 3.35 11.38 5.79
CA PRO A 22 3.68 12.44 4.83
C PRO A 22 4.64 13.54 5.31
N SER A 23 4.62 13.86 6.60
CA SER A 23 5.50 14.87 7.22
C SER A 23 6.79 14.27 7.79
N SER A 24 6.97 12.96 7.74
CA SER A 24 8.16 12.31 8.26
C SER A 24 9.34 12.65 7.34
N LYS A 25 10.49 12.94 7.94
CA LYS A 25 11.79 12.91 7.24
C LYS A 25 12.37 11.50 7.18
N ILE A 26 11.56 10.50 7.55
CA ILE A 26 11.95 9.11 7.70
C ILE A 26 11.72 8.45 6.35
N LEU A 27 12.81 7.95 5.76
CA LEU A 27 12.73 7.10 4.58
C LEU A 27 11.94 5.84 4.92
N ILE A 28 11.13 5.36 3.99
CA ILE A 28 10.50 4.05 4.11
C ILE A 28 11.63 3.02 4.18
N ASN A 29 11.66 2.24 5.25
CA ASN A 29 12.57 1.12 5.38
C ASN A 29 11.93 -0.12 4.75
N LYS A 30 12.62 -0.74 3.79
CA LYS A 30 12.13 -1.96 3.12
C LYS A 30 11.78 -3.08 4.07
N THR A 31 12.46 -3.19 5.22
CA THR A 31 12.20 -4.27 6.19
C THR A 31 10.87 -4.08 6.93
N ASP A 32 10.35 -2.86 6.98
CA ASP A 32 9.05 -2.59 7.57
C ASP A 32 7.91 -2.95 6.60
N VAL A 33 8.14 -2.87 5.29
CA VAL A 33 7.11 -3.09 4.24
C VAL A 33 6.82 -4.59 4.04
N THR A 34 5.79 -5.10 4.70
CA THR A 34 5.37 -6.51 4.65
C THR A 34 4.21 -6.79 3.70
N ILE A 35 3.53 -5.75 3.20
CA ILE A 35 2.31 -5.87 2.41
C ILE A 35 2.49 -6.68 1.11
N PHE A 36 3.64 -6.54 0.44
CA PHE A 36 3.90 -7.28 -0.79
C PHE A 36 4.13 -8.77 -0.55
N GLU A 37 4.79 -9.13 0.56
CA GLU A 37 4.94 -10.51 1.00
C GLU A 37 3.57 -11.14 1.34
N PHE A 38 2.71 -10.39 2.04
CA PHE A 38 1.34 -10.82 2.32
C PHE A 38 0.55 -11.08 1.03
N VAL A 39 0.59 -10.14 0.08
CA VAL A 39 -0.07 -10.26 -1.22
C VAL A 39 0.44 -11.49 -1.97
N TYR A 40 1.76 -11.72 -1.97
CA TYR A 40 2.36 -12.88 -2.64
C TYR A 40 1.94 -14.20 -2.02
N ARG A 41 1.89 -14.30 -0.69
CA ARG A 41 1.42 -15.52 0.01
C ARG A 41 -0.03 -15.84 -0.33
N ASN A 42 -0.85 -14.81 -0.47
CA ASN A 42 -2.27 -14.93 -0.78
C ASN A 42 -2.61 -14.90 -2.28
N ARG A 43 -1.59 -14.94 -3.16
CA ARG A 43 -1.73 -14.74 -4.61
C ARG A 43 -2.76 -15.64 -5.30
N TYR A 44 -2.90 -16.89 -4.87
CA TYR A 44 -3.88 -17.82 -5.45
C TYR A 44 -5.32 -17.47 -5.05
N GLY A 45 -5.54 -17.00 -3.82
CA GLY A 45 -6.83 -16.47 -3.40
C GLY A 45 -7.15 -15.15 -4.10
N LEU A 46 -6.13 -14.34 -4.39
CA LEU A 46 -6.26 -13.06 -5.08
C LEU A 46 -6.44 -13.20 -6.60
N SER A 47 -5.84 -14.21 -7.23
CA SER A 47 -5.96 -14.46 -8.68
C SER A 47 -7.36 -14.95 -9.08
N ILE A 48 -8.16 -15.48 -8.14
CA ILE A 48 -9.59 -15.75 -8.36
C ILE A 48 -10.35 -14.46 -8.70
N PHE A 49 -9.91 -13.30 -8.18
CA PHE A 49 -10.49 -12.00 -8.56
C PHE A 49 -10.04 -11.53 -9.95
N LYS A 50 -8.94 -12.06 -10.50
CA LYS A 50 -8.45 -11.78 -11.88
C LYS A 50 -9.39 -12.33 -12.97
N GLN A 51 -10.08 -13.43 -12.68
CA GLN A 51 -10.92 -14.14 -13.66
C GLN A 51 -12.39 -13.72 -13.65
N SER A 52 -12.80 -12.90 -12.69
CA SER A 52 -14.17 -12.39 -12.61
C SER A 52 -14.16 -10.91 -12.98
N GLU A 53 -15.23 -10.41 -13.61
CA GLU A 53 -15.47 -8.98 -13.87
C GLU A 53 -15.52 -8.10 -12.58
N LEU A 54 -15.10 -8.65 -11.44
CA LEU A 54 -15.07 -8.06 -10.12
C LEU A 54 -13.80 -7.22 -9.87
N LEU A 55 -12.80 -7.24 -10.75
CA LEU A 55 -11.53 -6.52 -10.56
C LEU A 55 -11.71 -5.00 -10.31
N PRO A 56 -12.60 -4.27 -11.01
CA PRO A 56 -12.83 -2.85 -10.75
C PRO A 56 -13.45 -2.60 -9.37
N ASN A 57 -14.45 -3.39 -9.00
CA ASN A 57 -15.15 -3.27 -7.70
C ASN A 57 -14.24 -3.72 -6.54
N PHE A 58 -13.42 -4.73 -6.75
CA PHE A 58 -12.40 -5.20 -5.82
C PHE A 58 -11.34 -4.12 -5.59
N SER A 59 -10.81 -3.52 -6.66
CA SER A 59 -9.85 -2.42 -6.58
C SER A 59 -10.42 -1.23 -5.81
N GLN A 60 -11.69 -0.87 -6.04
CA GLN A 60 -12.33 0.24 -5.33
C GLN A 60 -12.55 -0.06 -3.84
N LYS A 61 -13.05 -1.24 -3.48
CA LYS A 61 -13.28 -1.61 -2.08
C LYS A 61 -11.96 -1.74 -1.31
N CYS A 62 -10.96 -2.37 -1.90
CA CYS A 62 -9.62 -2.45 -1.30
C CYS A 62 -9.00 -1.06 -1.16
N SER A 63 -9.14 -0.19 -2.16
CA SER A 63 -8.63 1.19 -2.08
C SER A 63 -9.28 1.96 -0.92
N GLN A 64 -10.58 1.81 -0.70
CA GLN A 64 -11.25 2.47 0.42
C GLN A 64 -10.68 1.96 1.77
N VAL A 65 -10.53 0.64 1.93
CA VAL A 65 -9.95 0.04 3.14
C VAL A 65 -8.51 0.52 3.37
N VAL A 66 -7.68 0.56 2.33
CA VAL A 66 -6.31 1.10 2.40
C VAL A 66 -6.36 2.54 2.87
N GLN A 67 -7.20 3.37 2.24
CA GLN A 67 -7.27 4.79 2.53
C GLN A 67 -7.69 5.04 3.97
N ASP A 68 -8.76 4.38 4.43
CA ASP A 68 -9.27 4.54 5.80
C ASP A 68 -8.23 4.07 6.82
N LYS A 69 -7.61 2.90 6.60
CA LYS A 69 -6.59 2.37 7.50
C LYS A 69 -5.37 3.28 7.58
N LEU A 70 -4.88 3.81 6.46
CA LEU A 70 -3.76 4.74 6.44
C LEU A 70 -4.11 6.08 7.11
N MET A 71 -5.34 6.57 6.94
CA MET A 71 -5.82 7.75 7.66
C MET A 71 -5.82 7.52 9.18
N ASP A 72 -6.29 6.37 9.65
CA ASP A 72 -6.28 6.01 11.08
C ASP A 72 -4.87 5.93 11.65
N ILE A 73 -3.93 5.38 10.88
CA ILE A 73 -2.53 5.24 11.28
C ILE A 73 -1.84 6.62 11.32
N TRP A 74 -2.02 7.45 10.31
CA TRP A 74 -1.22 8.66 10.11
C TRP A 74 -1.80 9.91 10.75
N SER A 75 -3.14 10.04 10.83
CA SER A 75 -3.81 11.21 11.39
C SER A 75 -3.29 11.62 12.78
N PRO A 76 -3.05 10.68 13.73
CA PRO A 76 -2.52 11.03 15.05
C PRO A 76 -1.05 11.49 15.04
N GLN A 77 -0.30 11.25 13.96
CA GLN A 77 1.15 11.43 13.89
C GLN A 77 1.57 12.71 13.14
N VAL A 78 0.63 13.38 12.48
CA VAL A 78 0.94 14.50 11.59
C VAL A 78 0.33 15.81 12.09
N ASP A 79 1.14 16.86 12.12
CA ASP A 79 0.66 18.24 12.26
C ASP A 79 0.43 18.82 10.86
N MET A 80 -0.67 18.41 10.22
CA MET A 80 -1.06 18.90 8.90
C MET A 80 -2.57 19.04 8.76
N ALA A 81 -3.00 19.97 7.90
CA ALA A 81 -4.43 20.15 7.62
C ALA A 81 -5.05 18.85 7.04
N GLU A 82 -6.22 18.46 7.56
CA GLU A 82 -6.91 17.21 7.23
C GLU A 82 -7.08 16.99 5.71
N HIS A 83 -7.44 18.04 4.96
CA HIS A 83 -7.60 17.94 3.50
C HIS A 83 -6.29 17.58 2.79
N ARG A 84 -5.13 18.03 3.31
CA ARG A 84 -3.81 17.67 2.76
C ARG A 84 -3.46 16.23 3.09
N LEU A 85 -3.74 15.78 4.31
CA LEU A 85 -3.55 14.38 4.70
C LEU A 85 -4.41 13.47 3.80
N LYS A 86 -5.70 13.77 3.66
CA LYS A 86 -6.60 13.03 2.77
C LYS A 86 -6.09 12.96 1.33
N ALA A 87 -5.61 14.08 0.79
CA ALA A 87 -5.05 14.10 -0.57
C ALA A 87 -3.80 13.23 -0.68
N TYR A 88 -2.89 13.30 0.29
CA TYR A 88 -1.69 12.47 0.32
C TYR A 88 -2.04 10.99 0.43
N THR A 89 -2.89 10.62 1.39
CA THR A 89 -3.31 9.24 1.62
C THR A 89 -4.01 8.66 0.40
N LYS A 90 -4.83 9.46 -0.30
CA LYS A 90 -5.43 9.07 -1.58
C LYS A 90 -4.37 8.76 -2.64
N ILE A 91 -3.39 9.65 -2.84
CA ILE A 91 -2.31 9.44 -3.82
C ILE A 91 -1.51 8.18 -3.48
N PHE A 92 -1.12 8.02 -2.22
CA PHE A 92 -0.38 6.86 -1.75
C PHE A 92 -1.16 5.56 -1.99
N THR A 93 -2.45 5.56 -1.64
CA THR A 93 -3.36 4.41 -1.83
C THR A 93 -3.41 3.97 -3.29
N TYR A 94 -3.61 4.90 -4.23
CA TYR A 94 -3.65 4.56 -5.65
C TYR A 94 -2.30 4.10 -6.18
N GLY A 95 -1.19 4.65 -5.67
CA GLY A 95 0.14 4.15 -5.99
C GLY A 95 0.32 2.70 -5.54
N LEU A 96 0.04 2.40 -4.26
CA LEU A 96 0.14 1.05 -3.70
C LEU A 96 -0.75 0.04 -4.43
N MET A 97 -2.03 0.38 -4.62
CA MET A 97 -2.98 -0.49 -5.30
C MET A 97 -2.64 -0.66 -6.78
N GLY A 98 -2.12 0.38 -7.44
CA GLY A 98 -1.60 0.32 -8.80
C GLY A 98 -0.43 -0.66 -8.92
N THR A 99 0.54 -0.58 -8.01
CA THR A 99 1.67 -1.53 -7.95
C THR A 99 1.19 -2.96 -7.75
N ILE A 100 0.29 -3.20 -6.79
CA ILE A 100 -0.27 -4.54 -6.53
C ILE A 100 -1.03 -5.07 -7.76
N SER A 101 -1.92 -4.26 -8.35
CA SER A 101 -2.73 -4.65 -9.49
C SER A 101 -1.89 -4.93 -10.75
N GLY A 102 -0.86 -4.10 -10.99
CA GLY A 102 0.11 -4.32 -12.06
C GLY A 102 0.85 -5.64 -11.89
N TRP A 103 1.40 -5.87 -10.68
CA TRP A 103 2.11 -7.10 -10.36
C TRP A 103 1.22 -8.35 -10.46
N MET A 104 -0.04 -8.27 -10.06
CA MET A 104 -1.04 -9.33 -10.26
C MET A 104 -1.33 -9.58 -11.75
N SER A 105 -1.40 -8.51 -12.56
CA SER A 105 -1.66 -8.61 -14.00
C SER A 105 -0.51 -9.30 -14.73
N GLU A 106 0.71 -9.11 -14.25
CA GLU A 106 1.94 -9.77 -14.69
C GLU A 106 2.16 -11.17 -14.08
N ASP A 107 1.13 -11.76 -13.46
CA ASP A 107 1.17 -13.09 -12.84
C ASP A 107 2.27 -13.24 -11.78
N PHE A 108 2.55 -12.17 -11.04
CA PHE A 108 3.57 -12.12 -10.01
C PHE A 108 4.98 -12.47 -10.55
N SER A 109 5.30 -11.94 -11.73
CA SER A 109 6.56 -12.16 -12.48
C SER A 109 7.83 -11.93 -11.66
N ALA A 110 7.83 -10.93 -10.77
CA ALA A 110 8.91 -10.59 -9.86
C ALA A 110 8.66 -11.12 -8.43
N PRO A 111 9.70 -11.43 -7.65
CA PRO A 111 9.55 -11.78 -6.24
C PRO A 111 9.12 -10.56 -5.39
N PRO A 112 8.47 -10.78 -4.23
CA PRO A 112 7.99 -9.72 -3.34
C PRO A 112 9.08 -8.73 -2.91
N GLU A 113 10.32 -9.19 -2.75
CA GLU A 113 11.45 -8.33 -2.37
C GLU A 113 11.75 -7.28 -3.45
N THR A 114 11.71 -7.66 -4.73
CA THR A 114 11.96 -6.72 -5.84
C THR A 114 10.87 -5.64 -5.90
N VAL A 115 9.61 -6.04 -5.82
CA VAL A 115 8.48 -5.10 -5.84
C VAL A 115 8.51 -4.16 -4.63
N THR A 116 8.88 -4.68 -3.47
CA THR A 116 9.10 -3.89 -2.26
C THR A 116 10.18 -2.83 -2.49
N GLN A 117 11.33 -3.24 -3.04
CA GLN A 117 12.46 -2.36 -3.29
C GLN A 117 12.08 -1.23 -4.25
N ASP A 118 11.46 -1.56 -5.39
CA ASP A 118 11.04 -0.58 -6.40
C ASP A 118 10.04 0.43 -5.83
N PHE A 119 9.07 -0.04 -5.03
CA PHE A 119 8.10 0.82 -4.37
C PHE A 119 8.78 1.77 -3.37
N VAL A 120 9.67 1.24 -2.52
CA VAL A 120 10.41 2.01 -1.52
C VAL A 120 11.29 3.06 -2.18
N ASP A 121 12.04 2.71 -3.22
CA ASP A 121 12.93 3.62 -3.93
C ASP A 121 12.16 4.79 -4.56
N PHE A 122 11.00 4.51 -5.17
CA PHE A 122 10.13 5.54 -5.74
C PHE A 122 9.67 6.57 -4.70
N TYR A 123 9.22 6.12 -3.53
CA TYR A 123 8.73 7.03 -2.48
C TYR A 123 9.85 7.73 -1.70
N ASN A 124 11.02 7.09 -1.58
CA ASN A 124 12.19 7.68 -0.94
C ASN A 124 12.87 8.74 -1.82
N LEU A 125 12.87 8.58 -3.15
CA LEU A 125 13.36 9.58 -4.11
C LEU A 125 12.75 10.97 -3.89
N LYS A 126 11.47 11.04 -3.49
CA LYS A 126 10.83 12.33 -3.15
C LYS A 126 11.44 12.97 -1.91
N VAL A 127 11.70 12.19 -0.87
CA VAL A 127 12.22 12.69 0.42
C VAL A 127 13.66 13.15 0.29
N GLU A 128 14.49 12.44 -0.48
CA GLU A 128 15.87 12.81 -0.73
C GLU A 128 16.00 14.14 -1.49
N ASN A 129 15.09 14.43 -2.42
CA ASN A 129 15.09 15.69 -3.16
C ASN A 129 14.56 16.89 -2.34
N ILE A 130 13.85 16.65 -1.23
CA ILE A 130 13.41 17.71 -0.30
C ILE A 130 14.54 18.09 0.67
N ASN A 131 15.48 17.18 0.93
CA ASN A 131 16.58 17.38 1.87
C ASN A 131 17.90 17.87 1.23
N LYS A 132 17.90 18.13 -0.09
CA LYS A 132 19.01 18.76 -0.82
C LYS A 132 18.78 20.26 -0.93
#